data_AF-A0A7C9DTH3-F1
#
_entry.id   AF-A0A7C9DTH3-F1
#
_cell.length_a   1.000
_cell.length_b   1.000
_cell.length_c   1.000
_cell.angle_alpha   90.00
_cell.angle_beta   90.00
_cell.angle_gamma   90.00
#
_symmetry.space_group_name_H-M   'P 1'
#
loop_
_entity.id
_entity.type
_entity.pdbx_description
1 polymer ?
#
loop_
_entity_poly.entity_id
_entity_poly.type
_entity_poly.pdbx_seq_one_letter_code
_entity_poly.pdbx_strand_id
1 'polypeptide(L)'
;MPRYIRSRVGSAVNLGEQMFLTTMNVVMGMLWGSGGAVEGEEERESRGREFRRVVAEMTGQFAKPNISDFYPGLARFDLQGIEKKVKGCAERFDGIFEKVIEQRMKMGGHGEEREKDFLEVLLKMKDEYEAVDDDGNGKVPFTMTHLKALLMVSSMFY
;
A
#
# COMPACT_ATOMS: atom_id res chain seq x y z
N MET A 1 2.92 -24.02 -11.29
CA MET A 1 1.51 -23.79 -11.67
C MET A 1 0.69 -23.56 -10.41
N PRO A 2 0.07 -22.38 -10.24
CA PRO A 2 -0.78 -22.05 -9.08
C PRO A 2 -1.90 -23.08 -8.86
N ARG A 3 -2.23 -23.38 -7.61
CA ARG A 3 -3.27 -24.38 -7.20
C ARG A 3 -4.62 -24.14 -7.89
N TYR A 4 -4.97 -22.88 -8.13
CA TYR A 4 -6.18 -22.44 -8.84
C TYR A 4 -6.24 -22.89 -10.31
N ILE A 5 -5.13 -22.84 -11.04
CA ILE A 5 -5.09 -23.26 -12.45
C ILE A 5 -5.26 -24.79 -12.54
N ARG A 6 -4.73 -25.52 -11.55
CA ARG A 6 -4.87 -26.98 -11.48
C ARG A 6 -6.30 -27.43 -11.20
N SER A 7 -7.09 -26.67 -10.44
CA SER A 7 -8.49 -27.03 -10.14
C SER A 7 -9.48 -26.68 -11.26
N ARG A 8 -9.03 -25.95 -12.30
CA ARG A 8 -9.86 -25.48 -13.43
C ARG A 8 -9.45 -26.06 -14.79
N VAL A 9 -8.77 -27.21 -14.79
CA VAL A 9 -8.39 -27.90 -16.03
C VAL A 9 -9.64 -28.19 -16.87
N GLY A 10 -9.66 -27.68 -18.11
CA GLY A 10 -10.78 -27.81 -19.04
C GLY A 10 -11.82 -26.68 -19.02
N SER A 11 -11.66 -25.66 -18.17
CA SER A 11 -12.53 -24.46 -18.13
C SER A 11 -11.81 -23.20 -18.60
N ALA A 12 -12.55 -22.22 -19.15
CA ALA A 12 -12.00 -20.91 -19.45
C ALA A 12 -11.54 -20.21 -18.16
N VAL A 13 -10.29 -19.72 -18.15
CA VAL A 13 -9.67 -19.02 -17.02
C VAL A 13 -9.18 -17.64 -17.48
N ASN A 14 -9.54 -16.60 -16.74
CA ASN A 14 -8.98 -15.26 -16.95
C ASN A 14 -7.57 -15.18 -16.37
N LEU A 15 -6.56 -15.43 -17.21
CA LEU A 15 -5.17 -15.48 -16.78
C LEU A 15 -4.65 -14.10 -16.32
N GLY A 16 -5.09 -13.02 -16.97
CA GLY A 16 -4.68 -11.66 -16.61
C GLY A 16 -5.12 -11.27 -15.21
N GLU A 17 -6.38 -11.58 -14.87
CA GLU A 17 -6.90 -11.41 -13.51
C GLU A 17 -6.08 -12.23 -12.51
N GLN A 18 -5.84 -13.53 -12.78
CA GLN A 18 -5.09 -14.40 -11.86
C GLN A 18 -3.64 -13.96 -11.63
N MET A 19 -2.94 -13.52 -12.67
CA MET A 19 -1.58 -12.97 -12.52
C MET A 19 -1.61 -11.67 -11.69
N PHE A 20 -2.58 -10.79 -11.92
CA PHE A 20 -2.76 -9.58 -11.13
C PHE A 20 -3.02 -9.92 -9.65
N LEU A 21 -3.93 -10.86 -9.37
CA LEU A 21 -4.22 -11.30 -8.00
C LEU A 21 -2.98 -11.87 -7.31
N THR A 22 -2.21 -12.68 -8.04
CA THR A 22 -1.00 -13.33 -7.50
C THR A 22 0.07 -12.29 -7.19
N THR A 23 0.32 -11.36 -8.12
CA THR A 23 1.31 -10.27 -7.94
C THR A 23 0.93 -9.38 -6.77
N MET A 24 -0.35 -9.02 -6.67
CA MET A 24 -0.86 -8.26 -5.53
C MET A 24 -0.68 -9.01 -4.21
N ASN A 25 -1.01 -10.31 -4.15
CA ASN A 25 -0.82 -11.09 -2.94
C ASN A 25 0.65 -11.15 -2.49
N VAL A 26 1.59 -11.22 -3.45
CA VAL A 26 3.04 -11.18 -3.15
C VAL A 26 3.44 -9.82 -2.61
N VAL A 27 3.10 -8.72 -3.29
CA VAL A 27 3.43 -7.34 -2.85
C VAL A 27 2.85 -7.07 -1.47
N MET A 28 1.60 -7.46 -1.24
CA MET A 28 0.91 -7.29 0.05
C MET A 28 1.56 -8.13 1.15
N GLY A 29 1.93 -9.38 0.83
CA GLY A 29 2.67 -10.24 1.74
C GLY A 29 4.05 -9.68 2.10
N MET A 30 4.72 -8.99 1.18
CA MET A 30 6.00 -8.33 1.44
C MET A 30 5.85 -7.05 2.26
N LEU A 31 4.78 -6.27 2.03
CA LEU A 31 4.58 -4.98 2.68
C LEU A 31 4.28 -5.10 4.17
N TRP A 32 3.50 -6.09 4.58
CA TRP A 32 3.05 -6.22 5.97
C TRP A 32 3.06 -7.65 6.51
N GLY A 33 3.73 -8.56 5.80
CA GLY A 33 3.96 -9.93 6.24
C GLY A 33 2.70 -10.79 6.27
N SER A 34 2.90 -12.10 6.46
CA SER A 34 1.87 -13.00 6.99
C SER A 34 1.59 -12.74 8.48
N GLY A 35 2.27 -11.73 9.07
CA GLY A 35 2.31 -11.36 10.48
C GLY A 35 1.06 -10.72 11.06
N GLY A 36 0.01 -10.45 10.29
CA GLY A 36 -1.31 -10.11 10.84
C GLY A 36 -2.02 -11.27 11.54
N ALA A 37 -1.30 -12.22 12.15
CA ALA A 37 -1.83 -13.46 12.72
C ALA A 37 -2.82 -13.23 13.88
N VAL A 38 -3.10 -11.96 14.20
CA VAL A 38 -4.02 -11.49 15.22
C VAL A 38 -5.38 -11.08 14.62
N GLU A 39 -5.44 -10.84 13.31
CA GLU A 39 -6.71 -10.57 12.63
C GLU A 39 -7.35 -11.87 12.16
N GLY A 40 -8.67 -11.97 12.35
CA GLY A 40 -9.45 -13.06 11.76
C GLY A 40 -9.27 -13.10 10.24
N GLU A 41 -9.34 -14.29 9.63
CA GLU A 41 -9.25 -14.46 8.18
C GLU A 41 -10.19 -13.50 7.42
N GLU A 42 -11.37 -13.22 7.99
CA GLU A 42 -12.36 -12.29 7.43
C GLU A 42 -11.87 -10.84 7.32
N GLU A 43 -11.17 -10.30 8.33
CA GLU A 43 -10.68 -8.92 8.32
C GLU A 43 -9.55 -8.74 7.30
N ARG A 44 -8.66 -9.73 7.22
CA ARG A 44 -7.59 -9.80 6.23
C ARG A 44 -8.13 -9.87 4.81
N GLU A 45 -9.11 -10.73 4.57
CA GLU A 45 -9.77 -10.83 3.28
C GLU A 45 -10.51 -9.54 2.93
N SER A 46 -11.21 -8.94 3.89
CA SER A 46 -11.93 -7.67 3.69
C SER A 46 -10.99 -6.55 3.28
N ARG A 47 -9.87 -6.37 4.01
CA ARG A 47 -8.84 -5.40 3.66
C ARG A 47 -8.19 -5.69 2.31
N GLY A 48 -7.91 -6.96 2.01
CA GLY A 48 -7.39 -7.36 0.70
C GLY A 48 -8.34 -7.04 -0.45
N ARG A 49 -9.66 -7.23 -0.26
CA ARG A 49 -10.69 -6.84 -1.23
C ARG A 49 -10.76 -5.32 -1.40
N GLU A 50 -10.72 -4.57 -0.31
CA GLU A 50 -10.73 -3.10 -0.33
C GLU A 50 -9.50 -2.55 -1.07
N PHE A 51 -8.31 -3.04 -0.74
CA PHE A 51 -7.07 -2.67 -1.41
C PHE A 51 -7.13 -2.98 -2.91
N ARG A 52 -7.56 -4.18 -3.29
CA ARG A 52 -7.71 -4.56 -4.70
C ARG A 52 -8.65 -3.61 -5.44
N ARG A 53 -9.76 -3.22 -4.81
CA ARG A 53 -10.71 -2.26 -5.37
C ARG A 53 -10.06 -0.91 -5.61
N VAL A 54 -9.31 -0.39 -4.64
CA VAL A 54 -8.62 0.90 -4.73
C VAL A 54 -7.55 0.87 -5.84
N VAL A 55 -6.71 -0.16 -5.90
CA VAL A 55 -5.67 -0.30 -6.94
C VAL A 55 -6.30 -0.42 -8.34
N ALA A 56 -7.39 -1.16 -8.49
CA ALA A 56 -8.10 -1.26 -9.76
C ALA A 56 -8.69 0.09 -10.18
N GLU A 57 -9.26 0.85 -9.24
CA GLU A 57 -9.81 2.19 -9.50
C GLU A 57 -8.71 3.19 -9.91
N MET A 58 -7.56 3.18 -9.22
CA MET A 58 -6.38 3.98 -9.58
C MET A 58 -5.84 3.61 -10.96
N THR A 59 -5.63 2.32 -11.23
CA THR A 59 -5.14 1.84 -12.53
C THR A 59 -6.07 2.29 -13.66
N GLY A 60 -7.39 2.24 -13.42
CA GLY A 60 -8.39 2.71 -14.35
C GLY A 60 -8.39 4.23 -14.58
N GLN A 61 -7.88 5.04 -13.65
CA GLN A 61 -7.66 6.47 -13.90
C GLN A 61 -6.34 6.71 -14.64
N PHE A 62 -5.24 6.04 -14.26
CA PHE A 62 -3.94 6.19 -14.93
C PHE A 62 -3.94 5.73 -16.38
N ALA A 63 -4.77 4.75 -16.73
CA ALA A 63 -4.92 4.30 -18.10
C ALA A 63 -5.73 5.26 -18.99
N LYS A 64 -6.37 6.29 -18.42
CA LYS A 64 -7.18 7.24 -19.20
C LYS A 64 -6.32 8.44 -19.62
N PRO A 65 -6.36 8.85 -20.89
CA PRO A 65 -5.75 10.11 -21.30
C PRO A 65 -6.45 11.27 -20.59
N ASN A 66 -5.67 12.12 -19.93
CA ASN A 66 -6.17 13.28 -19.20
C ASN A 66 -6.04 14.54 -20.06
N ILE A 67 -7.16 15.21 -20.33
CA ILE A 67 -7.26 16.39 -21.18
C ILE A 67 -6.44 17.55 -20.61
N SER A 68 -6.33 17.67 -19.28
CA SER A 68 -5.53 18.72 -18.65
C SER A 68 -4.03 18.60 -18.95
N ASP A 69 -3.56 17.39 -19.23
CA ASP A 69 -2.14 17.13 -19.54
C ASP A 69 -1.79 17.66 -20.95
N PHE A 70 -2.79 17.73 -21.84
CA PHE A 70 -2.66 18.31 -23.18
C PHE A 70 -3.01 19.81 -23.22
N TYR A 71 -3.90 20.26 -22.34
CA TYR A 71 -4.39 21.64 -22.28
C TYR A 71 -4.33 22.18 -20.84
N PRO A 72 -3.17 22.67 -20.39
CA PRO A 72 -2.96 23.09 -19.00
C PRO A 72 -3.93 24.16 -18.50
N GLY A 73 -4.43 25.03 -19.38
CA GLY A 73 -5.45 26.04 -19.03
C GLY A 73 -6.78 25.46 -18.55
N LEU A 74 -7.05 24.18 -18.83
CA LEU A 74 -8.24 23.46 -18.40
C LEU A 74 -8.05 22.66 -17.11
N ALA A 75 -6.82 22.58 -16.58
CA ALA A 75 -6.49 21.76 -15.40
C ALA A 75 -7.36 22.09 -14.19
N ARG A 76 -7.58 23.39 -13.92
CA ARG A 76 -8.38 23.87 -12.78
C ARG A 76 -9.84 23.40 -12.76
N PHE A 77 -10.36 22.88 -13.87
CA PHE A 77 -11.75 22.46 -13.97
C PHE A 77 -11.95 20.97 -13.71
N ASP A 78 -10.87 20.17 -13.71
CA ASP A 78 -10.93 18.71 -13.59
C ASP A 78 -12.06 18.10 -14.45
N LEU A 79 -12.06 18.40 -15.76
CA LEU A 79 -13.18 18.11 -16.66
C LEU A 79 -13.56 16.62 -16.73
N GLN A 80 -12.61 15.72 -16.44
CA GLN A 80 -12.83 14.27 -16.40
C GLN A 80 -13.03 13.73 -14.98
N GLY A 81 -12.93 14.59 -13.97
CA GLY A 81 -12.98 14.21 -12.56
C GLY A 81 -11.81 13.31 -12.16
N ILE A 82 -10.70 13.30 -12.91
CA ILE A 82 -9.59 12.36 -12.69
C ILE A 82 -8.88 12.73 -11.39
N GLU A 83 -8.59 14.01 -11.19
CA GLU A 83 -7.92 14.49 -9.98
C GLU A 83 -8.75 14.15 -8.73
N LYS A 84 -10.06 14.44 -8.77
CA LYS A 84 -10.97 14.11 -7.68
C LYS A 84 -11.06 12.60 -7.40
N LYS A 85 -11.07 11.76 -8.44
CA LYS A 85 -11.12 10.29 -8.29
C LYS A 85 -9.82 9.75 -7.72
N VAL A 86 -8.67 10.20 -8.23
CA VAL A 86 -7.35 9.80 -7.74
C VAL A 86 -7.19 10.21 -6.28
N LYS A 87 -7.63 11.41 -5.90
CA LYS A 87 -7.66 11.84 -4.50
C LYS A 87 -8.52 10.93 -3.62
N GLY A 88 -9.73 10.59 -4.05
CA GLY A 88 -10.58 9.65 -3.31
C GLY A 88 -9.98 8.25 -3.19
N CYS A 89 -9.24 7.79 -4.21
CA CYS A 89 -8.47 6.55 -4.11
C CYS A 89 -7.32 6.68 -3.11
N ALA A 90 -6.58 7.79 -3.13
CA ALA A 90 -5.47 8.05 -2.21
C ALA A 90 -5.94 8.06 -0.75
N GLU A 91 -7.04 8.75 -0.43
CA GLU A 91 -7.63 8.79 0.91
C GLU A 91 -7.99 7.38 1.43
N ARG A 92 -8.56 6.52 0.57
CA ARG A 92 -8.86 5.13 0.93
C ARG A 92 -7.59 4.31 1.12
N PHE A 93 -6.59 4.51 0.26
CA PHE A 93 -5.31 3.82 0.35
C PHE A 93 -4.59 4.17 1.65
N ASP A 94 -4.55 5.45 2.01
CA ASP A 94 -3.96 5.95 3.25
C ASP A 94 -4.67 5.37 4.47
N GLY A 95 -6.01 5.29 4.44
CA GLY A 95 -6.80 4.68 5.52
C GLY A 95 -6.52 3.18 5.71
N ILE A 96 -6.16 2.45 4.65
CA ILE A 96 -5.71 1.05 4.75
C ILE A 96 -4.34 0.99 5.43
N PHE A 97 -3.39 1.83 5.02
CA PHE A 97 -2.04 1.85 5.60
C PHE A 97 -2.01 2.30 7.05
N GLU A 98 -2.81 3.30 7.43
CA GLU A 98 -2.90 3.76 8.83
C GLU A 98 -3.31 2.61 9.75
N LYS A 99 -4.35 1.84 9.38
CA LYS A 99 -4.80 0.67 10.14
C LYS A 99 -3.70 -0.38 10.31
N VAL A 100 -2.94 -0.65 9.23
CA VAL A 100 -1.85 -1.63 9.25
C VAL A 100 -0.70 -1.16 10.16
N ILE A 101 -0.33 0.12 10.08
CA ILE A 101 0.71 0.72 10.94
C ILE A 101 0.28 0.68 12.41
N GLU A 102 -0.95 1.09 12.72
CA GLU A 102 -1.49 1.07 14.08
C GLU A 102 -1.51 -0.35 14.68
N GLN A 103 -1.94 -1.34 13.90
CA GLN A 103 -1.94 -2.73 14.33
C GLN A 103 -0.53 -3.21 14.65
N ARG A 104 0.44 -2.90 13.80
CA ARG A 104 1.84 -3.31 14.01
C ARG A 104 2.44 -2.67 15.25
N MET A 105 2.15 -1.39 15.49
CA MET A 105 2.56 -0.69 16.71
C MET A 105 1.96 -1.34 17.97
N LYS A 106 0.68 -1.71 17.95
CA LYS A 106 -0.01 -2.36 19.07
C LYS A 106 0.51 -3.77 19.37
N MET A 107 1.00 -4.48 18.36
CA MET A 107 1.51 -5.85 18.53
C MET A 107 2.86 -5.94 19.26
N GLY A 108 3.52 -4.81 19.54
CA GLY A 108 4.79 -4.78 20.26
C GLY A 108 5.91 -5.46 19.47
N GLY A 109 6.67 -4.68 18.70
CA GLY A 109 7.81 -5.21 17.98
C GLY A 109 8.91 -5.67 18.94
N HIS A 110 9.39 -6.90 18.77
CA HIS A 110 10.77 -7.39 18.89
C HIS A 110 10.77 -8.88 19.28
N GLY A 111 10.36 -9.74 18.34
CA GLY A 111 10.84 -11.12 18.33
C GLY A 111 12.03 -11.19 17.40
N GLU A 112 13.24 -11.35 17.93
CA GLU A 112 14.51 -11.34 17.15
C GLU A 112 14.58 -12.42 16.05
N GLU A 113 13.64 -13.38 16.02
CA GLU A 113 13.65 -14.53 15.11
C GLU A 113 12.58 -14.52 14.00
N ARG A 114 11.78 -13.45 13.83
CA ARG A 114 10.76 -13.41 12.75
C ARG A 114 11.30 -12.83 11.44
N GLU A 115 10.82 -13.37 10.31
CA GLU A 115 11.06 -12.82 8.97
C GLU A 115 10.49 -11.39 8.91
N LYS A 116 11.38 -10.41 8.72
CA LYS A 116 11.03 -8.99 8.73
C LYS A 116 10.30 -8.62 7.46
N ASP A 117 9.08 -8.10 7.58
CA ASP A 117 8.39 -7.46 6.45
C ASP A 117 8.84 -6.01 6.27
N PHE A 118 8.48 -5.43 5.11
CA PHE A 118 8.93 -4.10 4.74
C PHE A 118 8.54 -3.04 5.77
N LEU A 119 7.33 -3.12 6.33
CA LEU A 119 6.89 -2.20 7.37
C LEU A 119 7.71 -2.36 8.67
N GLU A 120 8.06 -3.57 9.08
CA GLU A 120 8.97 -3.78 10.22
C GLU A 120 10.35 -3.18 10.00
N VAL A 121 10.88 -3.27 8.77
CA VAL A 121 12.15 -2.62 8.43
C VAL A 121 12.04 -1.10 8.60
N LEU A 122 10.98 -0.48 8.08
CA LEU A 122 10.77 0.96 8.20
C LEU A 122 10.56 1.40 9.66
N LEU A 123 9.83 0.62 10.45
CA LEU A 123 9.62 0.90 11.87
C LEU A 123 10.92 0.81 12.68
N LYS A 124 11.74 -0.22 12.42
CA LYS A 124 13.06 -0.37 13.04
C LYS A 124 13.99 0.78 12.69
N MET A 125 13.99 1.22 11.43
CA MET A 125 14.77 2.40 11.02
C MET A 125 14.30 3.66 11.76
N LYS A 126 13.00 3.84 11.97
CA LYS A 126 12.48 4.97 12.76
C LYS A 126 12.97 4.92 14.21
N ASP A 127 12.86 3.76 14.86
CA ASP A 127 13.31 3.59 16.24
C ASP A 127 14.83 3.78 16.38
N GLU A 128 15.63 3.28 15.42
CA GLU A 128 17.09 3.46 15.40
C GLU A 128 17.51 4.91 15.21
N TYR A 129 16.81 5.70 14.39
CA TYR A 129 17.13 7.11 14.19
C TYR A 129 16.67 7.98 15.36
N GLU A 130 15.50 7.70 15.97
CA GLU A 130 15.04 8.40 17.18
C GLU A 130 15.99 8.15 18.38
N ALA A 131 16.65 7.00 18.44
CA ALA A 131 17.63 6.69 19.49
C ALA A 131 19.01 7.35 19.31
N VAL A 132 19.31 7.89 18.12
CA VAL A 132 20.63 8.46 17.76
C VAL A 132 20.69 9.99 17.92
N ASP A 133 19.57 10.63 18.26
CA ASP A 133 19.47 12.10 18.39
C ASP A 133 20.22 12.71 19.61
N ASP A 134 20.89 11.91 20.46
CA ASP A 134 21.69 12.43 21.60
C ASP A 134 23.16 12.76 21.25
N ASP A 135 23.68 12.35 20.07
CA ASP A 135 25.12 12.44 19.75
C ASP A 135 25.53 13.56 18.77
N GLY A 136 24.64 14.52 18.45
CA GLY A 136 25.01 15.74 17.71
C GLY A 136 25.51 15.52 16.26
N ASN A 137 25.36 14.33 15.69
CA ASN A 137 25.70 14.05 14.30
C ASN A 137 24.51 14.42 13.40
N GLY A 138 24.68 15.41 12.53
CA GLY A 138 23.63 16.01 11.68
C GLY A 138 23.03 15.10 10.60
N LYS A 139 22.62 13.88 10.95
CA LYS A 139 21.82 12.99 10.12
C LYS A 139 20.37 13.45 10.14
N VAL A 140 19.72 13.47 8.98
CA VAL A 140 18.28 13.78 8.90
C VAL A 140 17.50 12.70 9.65
N PRO A 141 16.66 13.04 10.65
CA PRO A 141 15.95 12.04 11.44
C PRO A 141 14.92 11.31 10.58
N PHE A 142 14.86 9.98 10.67
CA PHE A 142 13.83 9.19 10.00
C PHE A 142 12.60 9.06 10.93
N THR A 143 11.63 9.95 10.76
CA THR A 143 10.45 10.05 11.64
C THR A 143 9.25 9.29 11.09
N MET A 144 8.18 9.20 11.88
CA MET A 144 6.89 8.69 11.42
C MET A 144 6.40 9.41 10.15
N THR A 145 6.68 10.71 10.01
CA THR A 145 6.31 11.47 8.81
C THR A 145 7.04 10.96 7.56
N HIS A 146 8.32 10.62 7.67
CA HIS A 146 9.09 10.06 6.55
C HIS A 146 8.62 8.65 6.19
N LEU A 147 8.30 7.81 7.19
CA LEU A 147 7.70 6.51 6.97
C LEU A 147 6.36 6.62 6.24
N LYS A 148 5.47 7.51 6.71
CA LYS A 148 4.17 7.76 6.08
C LYS A 148 4.33 8.31 4.66
N ALA A 149 5.27 9.20 4.41
CA ALA A 149 5.53 9.73 3.07
C ALA A 149 5.96 8.65 2.06
N LEU A 150 6.67 7.61 2.51
CA LEU A 150 7.07 6.48 1.64
C LEU A 150 5.92 5.52 1.33
N LEU A 151 4.90 5.45 2.19
CA LEU A 151 3.79 4.49 2.07
C LEU A 151 2.48 5.12 1.57
N MET A 152 2.27 6.40 1.84
CA MET A 152 1.01 7.11 1.62
C MET A 152 1.06 8.00 0.39
N VAL A 153 -0.03 8.00 -0.37
CA VAL A 153 -0.10 8.69 -1.66
C VAL A 153 -0.52 10.15 -1.49
N SER A 154 -1.10 10.52 -0.34
CA SER A 154 -1.41 11.93 0.03
C SER A 154 -0.20 12.86 -0.04
N SER A 155 1.02 12.34 0.17
CA SER A 155 2.25 13.13 0.05
C SER A 155 2.56 13.60 -1.38
N MET A 156 1.92 13.03 -2.40
CA MET A 156 2.15 13.35 -3.82
C MET A 156 1.13 14.34 -4.43
N PHE A 157 0.06 14.71 -3.73
CA PHE A 157 -1.06 15.49 -4.29
C PHE A 157 -1.31 16.85 -3.61
N TYR A 158 -0.27 17.48 -3.07
CA TYR A 158 -0.32 18.88 -2.60
C TYR A 158 0.02 19.88 -3.70
#